data_AF-A0A836CEU2-F1
#
_entry.id   AF-A0A836CEU2-F1
#
_cell.length_a   1.000
_cell.length_b   1.000
_cell.length_c   1.000
_cell.angle_alpha   90.00
_cell.angle_beta   90.00
_cell.angle_gamma   90.00
#
_symmetry.space_group_name_H-M   'P 1'
#
loop_
_entity.id
_entity.type
_entity.pdbx_description
1 polymer ?
#
loop_
_entity_poly.entity_id
_entity_poly.type
_entity_poly.pdbx_seq_one_letter_code
_entity_poly.pdbx_strand_id
1 'polypeptide(L)'
;MPSSTAAGKECAFLGCPRNAPRKWCPEHKQHRECKEPSCTKQPTYNLPDAGAQWCKAHKGQGMVDVSNRHCVCGGAYPIFGFEEDERATCCAQCKHDDMMDIVNRRCICGRAQPHFGFAEDERPTCCAQCKHDDMINVVNRRCVCGRAGPSFGFEEDERATCCAQCKHDDMMDIKHRRCVCGRARPSFGFEEDERPTCCAQCKHDHMTDIKRRRCVCGRAQPGFGFDGDKQPTRCAQCKQGNMIDIISRRCVCGRARPSFGFEEDERPTCCAQCKRGDMINVVTTRCEHGRSGQCLGDICGVKLGGSAQKYGGVQRRPIYRSPGGPLAVMSTERKV
;
A
#
# COMPACT_ATOMS: atom_id res chain seq x y z
N MET A 1 -24.98 30.33 1.56
CA MET A 1 -25.55 30.03 0.22
C MET A 1 -24.59 30.58 -0.83
N PRO A 2 -24.19 29.83 -1.87
CA PRO A 2 -23.91 28.39 -1.99
C PRO A 2 -22.38 28.13 -1.97
N SER A 3 -21.84 27.06 -1.36
CA SER A 3 -21.83 25.64 -1.77
C SER A 3 -21.10 25.37 -3.09
N SER A 4 -19.78 25.12 -3.03
CA SER A 4 -19.04 24.48 -4.13
C SER A 4 -18.74 23.02 -3.76
N THR A 5 -19.74 22.16 -3.94
CA THR A 5 -19.54 20.74 -4.18
C THR A 5 -18.60 20.60 -5.37
N ALA A 6 -17.43 19.96 -5.17
CA ALA A 6 -16.57 19.54 -6.27
C ALA A 6 -17.30 18.44 -7.07
N ALA A 7 -18.20 18.87 -7.95
CA ALA A 7 -18.73 18.06 -9.03
C ALA A 7 -17.54 17.55 -9.84
N GLY A 8 -17.48 16.24 -10.05
CA GLY A 8 -16.49 15.63 -10.93
C GLY A 8 -16.60 16.27 -12.31
N LYS A 9 -15.55 16.98 -12.73
CA LYS A 9 -15.45 17.51 -14.09
C LYS A 9 -15.52 16.32 -15.05
N GLU A 10 -16.50 16.33 -15.96
CA GLU A 10 -16.64 15.34 -17.03
C GLU A 10 -15.42 15.43 -17.98
N CYS A 11 -14.81 14.30 -18.39
CA CYS A 11 -13.74 14.26 -19.42
C CYS A 11 -14.36 14.85 -20.71
N ALA A 12 -13.75 15.87 -21.33
CA ALA A 12 -14.31 16.50 -22.53
C ALA A 12 -14.17 15.61 -23.80
N PHE A 13 -13.44 14.50 -23.68
CA PHE A 13 -13.28 13.51 -24.74
C PHE A 13 -14.59 12.75 -25.03
N LEU A 14 -15.16 12.96 -26.23
CA LEU A 14 -16.34 12.27 -26.74
C LEU A 14 -16.18 10.74 -26.56
N GLY A 15 -17.05 10.15 -25.73
CA GLY A 15 -17.06 8.71 -25.45
C GLY A 15 -16.37 8.27 -24.16
N CYS A 16 -15.88 9.18 -23.30
CA CYS A 16 -15.32 8.81 -21.99
C CYS A 16 -16.43 8.39 -20.99
N PRO A 17 -16.51 7.12 -20.55
CA PRO A 17 -17.51 6.69 -19.57
C PRO A 17 -17.26 7.37 -18.23
N ARG A 18 -18.32 7.86 -17.55
CA ARG A 18 -18.23 8.59 -16.27
C ARG A 18 -17.53 7.81 -15.14
N ASN A 19 -17.36 6.48 -15.30
CA ASN A 19 -16.70 5.58 -14.34
C ASN A 19 -15.54 4.76 -14.94
N ALA A 20 -15.01 5.12 -16.11
CA ALA A 20 -13.87 4.41 -16.67
C ALA A 20 -12.61 4.58 -15.81
N PRO A 21 -11.80 3.53 -15.61
CA PRO A 21 -10.52 3.67 -14.91
C PRO A 21 -9.66 4.71 -15.63
N ARG A 22 -9.10 5.67 -14.87
CA ARG A 22 -8.24 6.78 -15.35
C ARG A 22 -7.12 6.38 -16.32
N LYS A 23 -6.78 5.09 -16.38
CA LYS A 23 -5.81 4.49 -17.31
C LYS A 23 -6.28 4.54 -18.79
N TRP A 24 -7.55 4.85 -19.08
CA TRP A 24 -8.17 4.71 -20.40
C TRP A 24 -8.46 6.05 -21.14
N CYS A 25 -8.83 7.15 -20.46
CA CYS A 25 -8.96 8.49 -21.09
C CYS A 25 -7.53 9.07 -21.25
N PRO A 26 -7.05 9.45 -22.45
CA PRO A 26 -5.73 10.09 -22.64
C PRO A 26 -5.53 11.32 -21.74
N GLU A 27 -6.59 12.09 -21.48
CA GLU A 27 -6.59 13.24 -20.57
C GLU A 27 -6.49 12.87 -19.07
N HIS A 28 -6.94 11.67 -18.68
CA HIS A 28 -6.93 11.23 -17.27
C HIS A 28 -5.81 10.24 -16.93
N LYS A 29 -5.08 9.77 -17.93
CA LYS A 29 -3.92 8.90 -17.75
C LYS A 29 -2.88 9.72 -16.98
N GLN A 30 -2.77 9.49 -15.68
CA GLN A 30 -1.74 10.11 -14.86
C GLN A 30 -0.38 9.56 -15.32
N HIS A 31 0.27 10.31 -16.22
CA HIS A 31 1.69 10.17 -16.48
C HIS A 31 2.40 10.70 -15.24
N ARG A 32 3.04 9.80 -14.47
CA ARG A 32 4.04 10.26 -13.52
C ARG A 32 5.20 10.76 -14.35
N GLU A 33 5.66 11.96 -14.05
CA GLU A 33 6.81 12.58 -14.69
C GLU A 33 8.05 12.36 -13.84
N CYS A 34 9.21 12.47 -14.49
CA CYS A 34 10.49 12.48 -13.81
C CYS A 34 10.54 13.62 -12.80
N LYS A 35 11.14 13.37 -11.63
CA LYS A 35 11.25 14.37 -10.55
C LYS A 35 12.16 15.55 -10.90
N GLU A 36 13.02 15.38 -11.91
CA GLU A 36 13.83 16.46 -12.46
C GLU A 36 12.95 17.58 -13.03
N PRO A 37 13.13 18.85 -12.61
CA PRO A 37 12.40 19.99 -13.15
C PRO A 37 12.45 20.02 -14.68
N SER A 38 11.32 20.31 -15.31
CA SER A 38 11.18 20.41 -16.78
C SER A 38 11.37 19.10 -17.55
N CYS A 39 11.42 17.94 -16.88
CA CYS A 39 11.49 16.64 -17.54
C CYS A 39 10.11 15.97 -17.66
N THR A 40 9.58 15.87 -18.88
CA THR A 40 8.30 15.22 -19.18
C THR A 40 8.42 13.70 -19.40
N LYS A 41 9.62 13.13 -19.26
CA LYS A 41 9.84 11.69 -19.46
C LYS A 41 9.24 10.89 -18.30
N GLN A 42 8.66 9.72 -18.61
CA GLN A 42 8.21 8.80 -17.57
C GLN A 42 9.39 8.32 -16.71
N PRO A 43 9.26 8.32 -15.38
CA PRO A 43 10.27 7.79 -14.50
C PRO A 43 10.22 6.27 -14.54
N THR A 44 11.39 5.64 -14.71
CA THR A 44 11.56 4.19 -14.58
C THR A 44 12.66 3.82 -13.59
N TYR A 45 13.52 4.77 -13.22
CA TYR A 45 14.67 4.58 -12.37
C TYR A 45 14.44 5.10 -10.95
N ASN A 46 14.99 4.36 -9.98
CA ASN A 46 15.19 4.82 -8.61
C ASN A 46 16.21 3.90 -7.90
N LEU A 47 16.45 4.12 -6.61
CA LEU A 47 17.11 3.14 -5.76
C LEU A 47 16.31 1.81 -5.75
N PRO A 48 16.99 0.65 -5.54
CA PRO A 48 16.32 -0.61 -5.29
C PRO A 48 15.19 -0.45 -4.27
N ASP A 49 14.07 -1.11 -4.52
CA ASP A 49 12.87 -1.12 -3.66
C ASP A 49 12.09 0.18 -3.49
N ALA A 50 12.53 1.26 -4.12
CA ALA A 50 11.73 2.47 -4.25
C ALA A 50 10.87 2.48 -5.52
N GLY A 51 9.74 3.18 -5.49
CA GLY A 51 8.94 3.44 -6.69
C GLY A 51 9.67 4.38 -7.66
N ALA A 52 9.50 4.19 -8.98
CA ALA A 52 10.20 5.00 -9.98
C ALA A 52 9.97 6.51 -9.79
N GLN A 53 11.06 7.28 -9.76
CA GLN A 53 11.03 8.75 -9.62
C GLN A 53 11.84 9.48 -10.69
N TRP A 54 12.76 8.80 -11.36
CA TRP A 54 13.70 9.40 -12.31
C TRP A 54 13.63 8.70 -13.67
N CYS A 55 13.86 9.43 -14.76
CA CYS A 55 14.01 8.82 -16.08
C CYS A 55 15.45 8.31 -16.28
N LYS A 56 15.70 7.55 -17.37
CA LYS A 56 17.04 7.03 -17.70
C LYS A 56 18.12 8.12 -17.78
N ALA A 57 17.75 9.31 -18.24
CA ALA A 57 18.67 10.43 -18.39
C ALA A 57 19.02 11.12 -17.06
N HIS A 58 18.14 11.01 -16.05
CA HIS A 58 18.28 11.67 -14.76
C HIS A 58 18.48 10.67 -13.62
N LYS A 59 18.98 9.47 -13.92
CA LYS A 59 19.33 8.48 -12.90
C LYS A 59 20.65 8.89 -12.22
N GLY A 60 20.67 8.87 -10.89
CA GLY A 60 21.90 9.01 -10.10
C GLY A 60 22.71 7.71 -10.06
N GLN A 61 23.93 7.78 -9.53
CA GLN A 61 24.73 6.58 -9.22
C GLN A 61 23.95 5.67 -8.25
N GLY A 62 23.99 4.36 -8.51
CA GLY A 62 23.26 3.36 -7.72
C GLY A 62 21.76 3.23 -8.04
N MET A 63 21.21 4.06 -8.94
CA MET A 63 19.81 3.91 -9.37
C MET A 63 19.68 2.84 -10.47
N VAL A 64 18.71 1.96 -10.28
CA VAL A 64 18.36 0.86 -11.19
C VAL A 64 17.02 1.11 -11.84
N ASP A 65 16.73 0.45 -12.96
CA ASP A 65 15.38 0.45 -13.52
C ASP A 65 14.46 -0.35 -12.60
N VAL A 66 13.71 0.35 -11.75
CA VAL A 66 12.78 -0.26 -10.79
C VAL A 66 11.45 -0.64 -11.44
N SER A 67 11.24 -0.24 -12.69
CA SER A 67 10.06 -0.60 -13.49
C SER A 67 10.32 -1.87 -14.30
N ASN A 68 11.49 -1.95 -14.94
CA ASN A 68 11.98 -3.12 -15.68
C ASN A 68 13.12 -3.77 -14.89
N ARG A 69 12.75 -4.52 -13.87
CA ARG A 69 13.72 -5.13 -12.95
C ARG A 69 14.39 -6.33 -13.62
N HIS A 70 15.68 -6.49 -13.35
CA HIS A 70 16.51 -7.61 -13.83
C HIS A 70 16.84 -8.56 -12.66
N CYS A 71 17.13 -9.84 -12.94
CA CYS A 71 17.70 -10.75 -11.92
C CYS A 71 18.97 -10.13 -11.32
N VAL A 72 19.28 -10.47 -10.07
CA VAL A 72 20.56 -10.18 -9.42
C VAL A 72 21.80 -10.59 -10.25
N CYS A 73 21.69 -11.58 -11.13
CA CYS A 73 22.75 -11.99 -12.06
C CYS A 73 22.86 -11.13 -13.34
N GLY A 74 22.02 -10.10 -13.49
CA GLY A 74 21.91 -9.30 -14.71
C GLY A 74 21.10 -9.96 -15.83
N GLY A 75 20.53 -11.14 -15.56
CA GLY A 75 19.73 -11.91 -16.52
C GLY A 75 18.29 -11.40 -16.72
N ALA A 76 17.41 -12.34 -17.07
CA ALA A 76 16.00 -12.07 -17.34
C ALA A 76 15.23 -11.52 -16.12
N TYR A 77 13.95 -11.20 -16.32
CA TYR A 77 13.07 -10.71 -15.27
C TYR A 77 13.00 -11.71 -14.09
N PRO A 78 13.16 -11.26 -12.84
CA PRO A 78 13.15 -12.15 -11.71
C PRO A 78 11.73 -12.62 -11.41
N ILE A 79 11.55 -13.94 -11.26
CA ILE A 79 10.29 -14.58 -10.87
C ILE A 79 10.45 -15.51 -9.66
N PHE A 80 11.69 -15.87 -9.33
CA PHE A 80 12.06 -16.73 -8.21
C PHE A 80 12.49 -15.92 -6.98
N GLY A 81 12.08 -16.41 -5.81
CA GLY A 81 12.45 -15.90 -4.48
C GLY A 81 12.09 -16.94 -3.41
N PHE A 82 12.22 -16.59 -2.15
CA PHE A 82 11.82 -17.42 -1.02
C PHE A 82 10.33 -17.23 -0.69
N GLU A 83 9.76 -18.12 0.12
CA GLU A 83 8.32 -18.15 0.39
C GLU A 83 7.79 -16.82 0.95
N GLU A 84 8.54 -16.22 1.88
CA GLU A 84 8.23 -14.96 2.56
C GLU A 84 8.55 -13.72 1.71
N ASP A 85 9.28 -13.89 0.60
CA ASP A 85 9.67 -12.75 -0.22
C ASP A 85 8.43 -12.08 -0.81
N GLU A 86 8.33 -10.76 -0.56
CA GLU A 86 7.36 -9.92 -1.26
C GLU A 86 7.68 -9.81 -2.76
N ARG A 87 8.95 -10.04 -3.13
CA ARG A 87 9.46 -9.74 -4.47
C ARG A 87 10.54 -10.72 -4.90
N ALA A 88 10.42 -11.18 -6.14
CA ALA A 88 11.43 -12.04 -6.76
C ALA A 88 12.73 -11.27 -7.03
N THR A 89 13.85 -11.94 -6.79
CA THR A 89 15.21 -11.42 -7.00
C THR A 89 15.96 -12.23 -8.06
N CYS A 90 15.55 -13.49 -8.30
CA CYS A 90 16.20 -14.39 -9.22
C CYS A 90 15.32 -14.76 -10.44
N CYS A 91 15.94 -14.89 -11.60
CA CYS A 91 15.37 -15.57 -12.77
C CYS A 91 15.66 -17.08 -12.72
N ALA A 92 15.06 -17.83 -13.65
CA ALA A 92 15.19 -19.29 -13.70
C ALA A 92 16.64 -19.80 -13.80
N GLN A 93 17.54 -19.01 -14.41
CA GLN A 93 18.94 -19.37 -14.62
C GLN A 93 19.84 -19.13 -13.40
N CYS A 94 19.41 -18.29 -12.47
CA CYS A 94 20.16 -17.86 -11.28
C CYS A 94 19.46 -18.27 -9.98
N LYS A 95 18.44 -19.14 -10.05
CA LYS A 95 17.68 -19.57 -8.85
C LYS A 95 18.50 -20.56 -8.03
N HIS A 96 18.38 -20.49 -6.71
CA HIS A 96 18.85 -21.54 -5.80
C HIS A 96 17.81 -22.67 -5.70
N ASP A 97 18.18 -23.80 -5.10
CA ASP A 97 17.30 -24.97 -4.94
C ASP A 97 16.06 -24.63 -4.09
N ASP A 98 16.23 -23.84 -3.03
CA ASP A 98 15.15 -23.43 -2.12
C ASP A 98 14.29 -22.27 -2.66
N MET A 99 14.64 -21.71 -3.83
CA MET A 99 13.86 -20.64 -4.44
C MET A 99 12.69 -21.17 -5.27
N MET A 100 11.52 -20.61 -5.01
CA MET A 100 10.26 -20.93 -5.69
C MET A 100 9.80 -19.78 -6.59
N ASP A 101 8.99 -20.09 -7.61
CA ASP A 101 8.37 -19.05 -8.44
C ASP A 101 7.29 -18.31 -7.62
N ILE A 102 7.64 -17.14 -7.11
CA ILE A 102 6.76 -16.32 -6.28
C ILE A 102 5.89 -15.34 -7.08
N VAL A 103 6.15 -15.21 -8.39
CA VAL A 103 5.39 -14.36 -9.31
C VAL A 103 4.26 -15.15 -9.97
N ASN A 104 4.56 -16.32 -10.52
CA ASN A 104 3.62 -17.24 -11.15
C ASN A 104 3.42 -18.48 -10.28
N ARG A 105 3.05 -18.27 -9.02
CA ARG A 105 2.81 -19.35 -8.06
C ARG A 105 1.85 -20.39 -8.64
N ARG A 106 2.24 -21.65 -8.51
CA ARG A 106 1.43 -22.81 -8.87
C ARG A 106 0.94 -23.50 -7.61
N CYS A 107 -0.19 -24.18 -7.73
CA CYS A 107 -0.66 -25.13 -6.73
C CYS A 107 0.39 -26.22 -6.49
N ILE A 108 0.38 -26.85 -5.32
CA ILE A 108 1.24 -28.00 -4.97
C ILE A 108 1.24 -29.13 -6.01
N CYS A 109 0.16 -29.29 -6.77
CA CYS A 109 0.06 -30.28 -7.85
C CYS A 109 0.72 -29.84 -9.17
N GLY A 110 1.17 -28.58 -9.28
CA GLY A 110 1.81 -28.00 -10.46
C GLY A 110 0.88 -27.66 -11.64
N ARG A 111 -0.41 -27.97 -11.56
CA ARG A 111 -1.34 -27.92 -12.71
C ARG A 111 -2.09 -26.61 -12.90
N ALA A 112 -2.28 -25.82 -11.83
CA ALA A 112 -3.13 -24.63 -11.86
C ALA A 112 -2.62 -23.54 -10.91
N GLN A 113 -3.07 -22.30 -11.10
CA GLN A 113 -2.84 -21.24 -10.13
C GLN A 113 -3.67 -21.50 -8.86
N PRO A 114 -3.08 -21.27 -7.68
CA PRO A 114 -3.77 -21.48 -6.43
C PRO A 114 -4.74 -20.31 -6.15
N HIS A 115 -5.91 -20.65 -5.61
CA HIS A 115 -6.92 -19.70 -5.15
C HIS A 115 -7.38 -19.99 -3.72
N PHE A 116 -7.08 -21.18 -3.21
CA PHE A 116 -7.53 -21.69 -1.93
C PHE A 116 -6.37 -21.74 -0.93
N GLY A 117 -6.68 -21.45 0.32
CA GLY A 117 -5.79 -21.49 1.48
C GLY A 117 -6.63 -21.43 2.75
N PHE A 118 -6.00 -21.32 3.91
CA PHE A 118 -6.68 -21.15 5.19
C PHE A 118 -7.13 -19.70 5.41
N ALA A 119 -7.97 -19.48 6.43
CA ALA A 119 -8.57 -18.17 6.68
C ALA A 119 -7.54 -17.05 6.86
N GLU A 120 -6.46 -17.37 7.59
CA GLU A 120 -5.33 -16.50 7.92
C GLU A 120 -4.33 -16.33 6.78
N ASP A 121 -4.38 -17.20 5.77
CA ASP A 121 -3.39 -17.16 4.69
C ASP A 121 -3.51 -15.85 3.89
N GLU A 122 -2.38 -15.14 3.80
CA GLU A 122 -2.24 -14.00 2.89
C GLU A 122 -2.17 -14.44 1.43
N ARG A 123 -1.69 -15.67 1.18
CA ARG A 123 -1.44 -16.23 -0.16
C ARG A 123 -2.04 -17.62 -0.30
N PRO A 124 -2.73 -17.92 -1.41
CA PRO A 124 -3.27 -19.25 -1.66
C PRO A 124 -2.16 -20.26 -2.01
N THR A 125 -2.36 -21.51 -1.59
CA THR A 125 -1.45 -22.65 -1.86
C THR A 125 -2.09 -23.73 -2.73
N CYS A 126 -3.42 -23.82 -2.74
CA CYS A 126 -4.16 -24.88 -3.43
C CYS A 126 -5.07 -24.36 -4.55
N CYS A 127 -5.21 -25.16 -5.61
CA CYS A 127 -6.26 -24.97 -6.62
C CYS A 127 -7.57 -25.63 -6.15
N ALA A 128 -8.65 -25.42 -6.89
CA ALA A 128 -9.97 -25.98 -6.54
C ALA A 128 -9.97 -27.51 -6.41
N GLN A 129 -9.12 -28.21 -7.17
CA GLN A 129 -9.02 -29.68 -7.18
C GLN A 129 -8.11 -30.23 -6.07
N CYS A 130 -7.34 -29.37 -5.40
CA CYS A 130 -6.42 -29.77 -4.33
C CYS A 130 -6.79 -29.12 -3.00
N LYS A 131 -7.96 -28.49 -2.90
CA LYS A 131 -8.43 -27.85 -1.66
C LYS A 131 -8.88 -28.92 -0.67
N HIS A 132 -8.58 -28.72 0.62
CA HIS A 132 -9.21 -29.45 1.72
C HIS A 132 -10.55 -28.79 2.11
N ASP A 133 -11.32 -29.42 3.00
CA ASP A 133 -12.62 -28.92 3.44
C ASP A 133 -12.51 -27.58 4.18
N ASP A 134 -11.44 -27.37 4.96
CA ASP A 134 -11.20 -26.13 5.71
C ASP A 134 -10.60 -24.99 4.86
N MET A 135 -10.26 -25.27 3.60
CA MET A 135 -9.66 -24.26 2.72
C MET A 135 -10.73 -23.40 2.04
N ILE A 136 -10.56 -22.08 2.21
CA ILE A 136 -11.42 -21.07 1.59
C ILE A 136 -10.74 -20.43 0.38
N ASN A 137 -11.52 -19.86 -0.53
CA ASN A 137 -10.96 -19.07 -1.62
C ASN A 137 -10.44 -17.73 -1.07
N VAL A 138 -9.13 -17.63 -0.81
CA VAL A 138 -8.51 -16.43 -0.22
C VAL A 138 -8.30 -15.30 -1.23
N VAL A 139 -8.38 -15.60 -2.54
CA VAL A 139 -8.28 -14.61 -3.62
C VAL A 139 -9.61 -13.90 -3.84
N ASN A 140 -10.67 -14.69 -4.00
CA ASN A 140 -12.05 -14.26 -4.24
C ASN A 140 -12.91 -14.67 -3.05
N ARG A 141 -12.66 -14.03 -1.89
CA ARG A 141 -13.37 -14.32 -0.65
C ARG A 141 -14.86 -14.04 -0.82
N ARG A 142 -15.68 -15.06 -0.60
CA ARG A 142 -17.14 -14.98 -0.53
C ARG A 142 -17.59 -15.16 0.91
N CYS A 143 -18.80 -14.72 1.19
CA CYS A 143 -19.48 -15.03 2.44
C CYS A 143 -19.60 -16.55 2.62
N VAL A 144 -19.73 -17.03 3.86
CA VAL A 144 -19.99 -18.43 4.23
C VAL A 144 -21.12 -19.07 3.40
N CYS A 145 -22.17 -18.32 3.05
CA CYS A 145 -23.26 -18.82 2.21
C CYS A 145 -22.91 -18.97 0.72
N GLY A 146 -21.73 -18.50 0.29
CA GLY A 146 -21.26 -18.55 -1.08
C GLY A 146 -21.95 -17.56 -2.05
N ARG A 147 -22.89 -16.72 -1.60
CA ARG A 147 -23.72 -15.91 -2.52
C ARG A 147 -23.13 -14.53 -2.83
N ALA A 148 -22.57 -13.85 -1.84
CA ALA A 148 -22.10 -12.47 -1.97
C ALA A 148 -20.68 -12.29 -1.42
N GLY A 149 -20.03 -11.18 -1.79
CA GLY A 149 -18.80 -10.74 -1.12
C GLY A 149 -19.11 -10.34 0.33
N PRO A 150 -18.26 -10.71 1.30
CA PRO A 150 -18.52 -10.40 2.70
C PRO A 150 -18.22 -8.92 2.99
N SER A 151 -19.01 -8.31 3.87
CA SER A 151 -18.81 -6.94 4.38
C SER A 151 -18.99 -6.85 5.90
N PHE A 152 -19.62 -7.87 6.51
CA PHE A 152 -19.89 -7.95 7.94
C PHE A 152 -18.87 -8.85 8.64
N GLY A 153 -18.46 -8.41 9.83
CA GLY A 153 -17.51 -9.05 10.74
C GLY A 153 -17.70 -8.50 12.16
N PHE A 154 -16.85 -8.92 13.08
CA PHE A 154 -16.78 -8.36 14.43
C PHE A 154 -15.87 -7.13 14.48
N GLU A 155 -15.84 -6.42 15.62
CA GLU A 155 -15.13 -5.15 15.73
C GLU A 155 -13.62 -5.28 15.46
N GLU A 156 -13.02 -6.35 16.00
CA GLU A 156 -11.61 -6.70 15.91
C GLU A 156 -11.22 -7.36 14.59
N ASP A 157 -12.21 -7.81 13.79
CA ASP A 157 -11.93 -8.50 12.54
C ASP A 157 -11.23 -7.55 11.55
N GLU A 158 -10.07 -7.96 11.06
CA GLU A 158 -9.43 -7.29 9.92
C GLU A 158 -10.19 -7.56 8.60
N ARG A 159 -10.95 -8.66 8.55
CA ARG A 159 -11.59 -9.17 7.32
C ARG A 159 -13.01 -9.64 7.58
N ALA A 160 -13.93 -9.18 6.72
CA ALA A 160 -15.31 -9.58 6.77
C ALA A 160 -15.50 -11.03 6.32
N THR A 161 -16.37 -11.77 7.01
CA THR A 161 -16.72 -13.17 6.72
C THR A 161 -18.18 -13.33 6.27
N CYS A 162 -19.05 -12.39 6.62
CA CYS A 162 -20.48 -12.46 6.33
C CYS A 162 -20.95 -11.38 5.36
N CYS A 163 -21.98 -11.69 4.56
CA CYS A 163 -22.71 -10.69 3.80
C CYS A 163 -23.88 -10.14 4.64
N ALA A 164 -24.55 -9.10 4.14
CA ALA A 164 -25.68 -8.48 4.85
C ALA A 164 -26.82 -9.45 5.21
N GLN A 165 -27.00 -10.52 4.44
CA GLN A 165 -28.05 -11.53 4.63
C GLN A 165 -27.63 -12.67 5.56
N CYS A 166 -26.34 -12.76 5.91
CA CYS A 166 -25.81 -13.81 6.78
C CYS A 166 -25.13 -13.24 8.03
N LYS A 167 -25.36 -11.95 8.32
CA LYS A 167 -24.84 -11.32 9.52
C LYS A 167 -25.63 -11.81 10.73
N HIS A 168 -24.95 -11.99 11.86
CA HIS A 168 -25.58 -12.14 13.18
C HIS A 168 -25.76 -10.75 13.83
N ASP A 169 -26.49 -10.68 14.94
CA ASP A 169 -26.84 -9.42 15.61
C ASP A 169 -25.59 -8.62 16.06
N ASP A 170 -24.52 -9.30 16.47
CA ASP A 170 -23.27 -8.67 16.91
C ASP A 170 -22.32 -8.32 15.75
N MET A 171 -22.67 -8.68 14.51
CA MET A 171 -21.83 -8.40 13.34
C MET A 171 -22.11 -7.02 12.75
N MET A 172 -21.05 -6.26 12.51
CA MET A 172 -21.11 -4.93 11.94
C MET A 172 -20.45 -4.88 10.55
N ASP A 173 -20.89 -3.93 9.71
CA ASP A 173 -20.28 -3.73 8.40
C ASP A 173 -18.88 -3.10 8.56
N ILE A 174 -17.84 -3.93 8.58
CA ILE A 174 -16.45 -3.49 8.75
C ILE A 174 -15.86 -2.88 7.49
N LYS A 175 -16.44 -3.14 6.30
CA LYS A 175 -16.00 -2.56 5.01
C LYS A 175 -16.59 -1.17 4.78
N HIS A 176 -17.86 -0.99 5.11
CA HIS A 176 -18.62 0.23 4.93
C HIS A 176 -19.19 0.72 6.25
N ARG A 177 -18.31 0.90 7.25
CA ARG A 177 -18.66 1.37 8.59
C ARG A 177 -19.55 2.62 8.52
N ARG A 178 -20.69 2.54 9.22
CA ARG A 178 -21.66 3.63 9.37
C ARG A 178 -21.56 4.16 10.80
N CYS A 179 -21.98 5.41 10.99
CA CYS A 179 -22.18 5.98 12.31
C CYS A 179 -23.18 5.12 13.11
N VAL A 180 -23.12 5.18 14.43
CA VAL A 180 -24.11 4.57 15.36
C VAL A 180 -25.56 4.85 14.96
N CYS A 181 -25.88 6.04 14.45
CA CYS A 181 -27.24 6.36 13.97
C CYS A 181 -27.63 5.72 12.62
N GLY A 182 -26.69 5.04 11.97
CA GLY A 182 -26.79 4.49 10.62
C GLY A 182 -26.74 5.53 9.50
N ARG A 183 -26.96 6.83 9.71
CA ARG A 183 -27.27 7.75 8.58
C ARG A 183 -26.09 8.17 7.72
N ALA A 184 -24.87 8.15 8.25
CA ALA A 184 -23.70 8.69 7.57
C ALA A 184 -22.43 7.86 7.84
N ARG A 185 -21.38 8.08 7.04
CA ARG A 185 -20.04 7.57 7.36
C ARG A 185 -19.47 8.33 8.55
N PRO A 186 -18.83 7.65 9.51
CA PRO A 186 -18.29 8.31 10.67
C PRO A 186 -16.99 9.05 10.32
N SER A 187 -16.80 10.19 10.98
CA SER A 187 -15.60 11.01 10.93
C SER A 187 -15.16 11.51 12.30
N PHE A 188 -16.04 11.42 13.31
CA PHE A 188 -15.81 11.84 14.68
C PHE A 188 -15.54 10.65 15.59
N GLY A 189 -14.64 10.84 16.55
CA GLY A 189 -14.33 9.91 17.64
C GLY A 189 -13.45 10.61 18.68
N PHE A 190 -12.88 9.85 19.60
CA PHE A 190 -11.93 10.35 20.61
C PHE A 190 -10.50 10.37 20.08
N GLU A 191 -9.60 11.08 20.76
CA GLU A 191 -8.23 11.28 20.26
C GLU A 191 -7.43 9.98 20.15
N GLU A 192 -7.72 9.02 21.03
CA GLU A 192 -7.12 7.69 21.10
C GLU A 192 -7.74 6.71 20.10
N ASP A 193 -8.92 7.01 19.55
CA ASP A 193 -9.59 6.12 18.61
C ASP A 193 -8.79 6.05 17.30
N GLU A 194 -8.41 4.84 16.90
CA GLU A 194 -7.85 4.60 15.56
C GLU A 194 -8.88 4.85 14.45
N ARG A 195 -10.17 4.72 14.78
CA ARG A 195 -11.28 4.76 13.83
C ARG A 195 -12.45 5.57 14.37
N PRO A 196 -13.04 6.49 13.58
CA PRO A 196 -14.20 7.24 14.01
C PRO A 196 -15.46 6.37 14.07
N THR A 197 -16.30 6.63 15.06
CA THR A 197 -17.57 5.92 15.32
C THR A 197 -18.80 6.78 15.06
N CYS A 198 -18.65 8.11 15.10
CA CYS A 198 -19.76 9.06 14.98
C CYS A 198 -19.66 9.94 13.73
N CYS A 199 -20.82 10.37 13.22
CA CYS A 199 -20.91 11.43 12.22
C CYS A 199 -21.01 12.80 12.91
N ALA A 200 -20.95 13.88 12.13
CA ALA A 200 -21.01 15.25 12.65
C ALA A 200 -22.29 15.54 13.47
N GLN A 201 -23.39 14.86 13.18
CA GLN A 201 -24.69 15.04 13.85
C GLN A 201 -24.83 14.19 15.11
N CYS A 202 -23.98 13.18 15.29
CA CYS A 202 -24.02 12.25 16.42
C CYS A 202 -22.76 12.33 17.27
N LYS A 203 -21.93 13.37 17.08
CA LYS A 203 -20.78 13.59 17.92
C LYS A 203 -21.25 14.04 19.31
N HIS A 204 -20.58 13.56 20.34
CA HIS A 204 -20.75 14.01 21.71
C HIS A 204 -19.63 14.98 22.11
N ASP A 205 -19.68 15.48 23.33
CA ASP A 205 -18.64 16.33 23.87
C ASP A 205 -17.28 15.62 23.81
N HIS A 206 -16.22 16.40 23.58
CA HIS A 206 -14.84 15.93 23.37
C HIS A 206 -14.57 15.07 22.12
N MET A 207 -15.58 14.71 21.32
CA MET A 207 -15.34 14.04 20.04
C MET A 207 -14.80 15.00 18.99
N THR A 208 -13.67 14.63 18.37
CA THR A 208 -13.01 15.43 17.33
C THR A 208 -13.09 14.73 15.97
N ASP A 209 -12.97 15.49 14.87
CA ASP A 209 -12.94 14.92 13.53
C ASP A 209 -11.58 14.25 13.29
N ILE A 210 -11.50 12.93 13.50
CA ILE A 210 -10.28 12.12 13.36
C ILE A 210 -9.83 12.02 11.89
N LYS A 211 -10.77 12.08 10.93
CA LYS A 211 -10.43 12.02 9.50
C LYS A 211 -9.88 13.33 8.97
N ARG A 212 -10.34 14.45 9.52
CA ARG A 212 -9.98 15.81 9.10
C ARG A 212 -9.58 16.64 10.31
N ARG A 213 -8.58 16.15 11.05
CA ARG A 213 -8.05 16.79 12.25
C ARG A 213 -7.75 18.27 11.98
N ARG A 214 -8.21 19.16 12.85
CA ARG A 214 -7.90 20.59 12.75
C ARG A 214 -6.94 20.97 13.85
N CYS A 215 -6.16 22.02 13.61
CA CYS A 215 -5.43 22.70 14.66
C CYS A 215 -6.41 23.12 15.77
N VAL A 216 -5.91 23.25 17.01
CA VAL A 216 -6.66 23.80 18.16
C VAL A 216 -7.40 25.11 17.86
N CYS A 217 -6.90 25.96 16.95
CA CYS A 217 -7.60 27.20 16.55
C CYS A 217 -8.79 26.99 15.60
N GLY A 218 -9.00 25.77 15.08
CA GLY A 218 -10.08 25.39 14.16
C GLY A 218 -9.92 25.85 12.71
N ARG A 219 -8.89 26.65 12.39
CA ARG A 219 -8.75 27.36 11.10
C ARG A 219 -7.98 26.60 10.02
N ALA A 220 -7.11 25.67 10.40
CA ALA A 220 -6.22 24.99 9.47
C ALA A 220 -5.97 23.54 9.88
N GLN A 221 -5.55 22.70 8.92
CA GLN A 221 -5.00 21.38 9.23
C GLN A 221 -3.68 21.54 10.00
N PRO A 222 -3.45 20.74 11.05
CA PRO A 222 -2.22 20.80 11.81
C PRO A 222 -1.08 20.16 11.01
N GLY A 223 0.09 20.78 11.08
CA GLY A 223 1.35 20.24 10.51
C GLY A 223 2.47 20.18 11.54
N PHE A 224 2.29 20.83 12.69
CA PHE A 224 3.29 20.98 13.74
C PHE A 224 2.87 20.20 14.99
N GLY A 225 3.85 19.54 15.61
CA GLY A 225 3.75 18.86 16.92
C GLY A 225 5.11 18.89 17.61
N PHE A 226 5.26 18.18 18.71
CA PHE A 226 6.56 18.02 19.37
C PHE A 226 7.37 16.90 18.73
N ASP A 227 8.66 16.82 19.08
CA ASP A 227 9.46 15.70 18.62
C ASP A 227 8.96 14.39 19.26
N GLY A 228 8.99 13.30 18.49
CA GLY A 228 8.36 12.04 18.87
C GLY A 228 6.85 11.93 18.57
N ASP A 229 6.11 13.04 18.46
CA ASP A 229 4.67 12.99 18.20
C ASP A 229 4.35 12.23 16.90
N LYS A 230 3.40 11.29 17.00
CA LYS A 230 2.88 10.55 15.84
C LYS A 230 1.97 11.42 14.98
N GLN A 231 1.34 12.44 15.55
CA GLN A 231 0.34 13.27 14.89
C GLN A 231 0.51 14.75 15.25
N PRO A 232 0.43 15.67 14.26
CA PRO A 232 0.52 17.09 14.52
C PRO A 232 -0.77 17.64 15.15
N THR A 233 -0.65 18.63 16.03
CA THR A 233 -1.76 19.26 16.75
C THR A 233 -1.93 20.75 16.43
N ARG A 234 -0.90 21.40 15.87
CA ARG A 234 -0.91 22.84 15.57
C ARG A 234 -0.64 23.14 14.10
N CYS A 235 -1.24 24.22 13.59
CA CYS A 235 -0.89 24.77 12.28
C CYS A 235 0.31 25.72 12.40
N ALA A 236 0.84 26.18 11.26
CA ALA A 236 1.97 27.11 11.24
C ALA A 236 1.74 28.40 12.06
N GLN A 237 0.51 28.92 12.06
CA GLN A 237 0.15 30.14 12.78
C GLN A 237 -0.05 29.92 14.29
N CYS A 238 -0.26 28.67 14.71
CA CYS A 238 -0.48 28.32 16.11
C CYS A 238 0.65 27.47 16.68
N LYS A 239 1.75 27.34 15.92
CA LYS A 239 2.99 26.73 16.35
C LYS A 239 3.53 27.53 17.54
N GLN A 240 3.88 26.86 18.62
CA GLN A 240 4.45 27.48 19.82
C GLN A 240 5.74 26.76 20.20
N GLY A 241 6.69 27.47 20.82
CA GLY A 241 7.92 26.89 21.35
C GLY A 241 8.73 26.06 20.33
N ASN A 242 9.19 24.89 20.79
CA ASN A 242 10.04 23.95 20.08
C ASN A 242 9.29 22.96 19.17
N MET A 243 8.04 23.24 18.80
CA MET A 243 7.30 22.37 17.87
C MET A 243 8.02 22.27 16.51
N ILE A 244 7.95 21.09 15.90
CA ILE A 244 8.54 20.80 14.59
C ILE A 244 7.45 20.46 13.59
N ASP A 245 7.72 20.68 12.30
CA ASP A 245 6.83 20.23 11.21
C ASP A 245 6.96 18.71 11.07
N ILE A 246 5.94 17.97 11.50
CA ILE A 246 5.95 16.49 11.53
C ILE A 246 5.54 15.92 10.17
N ILE A 247 4.76 16.66 9.37
CA ILE A 247 4.28 16.21 8.06
C ILE A 247 5.37 16.39 6.99
N SER A 248 5.97 17.58 6.98
CA SER A 248 6.96 18.00 5.99
C SER A 248 8.31 18.24 6.65
N ARG A 249 8.78 17.24 7.41
CA ARG A 249 10.09 17.27 8.07
C ARG A 249 11.19 17.65 7.08
N ARG A 250 11.94 18.67 7.44
CA ARG A 250 13.13 19.14 6.72
C ARG A 250 14.35 18.94 7.59
N CYS A 251 15.49 18.73 6.94
CA CYS A 251 16.78 18.78 7.59
C CYS A 251 16.96 20.12 8.31
N VAL A 252 17.82 20.16 9.33
CA VAL A 252 18.26 21.38 10.03
C VAL A 252 18.64 22.53 9.07
N CYS A 253 19.18 22.25 7.88
CA CYS A 253 19.49 23.26 6.88
C CYS A 253 18.27 23.82 6.09
N GLY A 254 17.10 23.22 6.24
CA GLY A 254 15.85 23.60 5.58
C GLY A 254 15.72 23.21 4.10
N ARG A 255 16.76 22.61 3.49
CA ARG A 255 16.83 22.41 2.03
C ARG A 255 16.34 21.05 1.54
N ALA A 256 16.42 20.02 2.37
CA ALA A 256 16.14 18.64 1.95
C ALA A 256 15.38 17.87 3.02
N ARG A 257 14.74 16.77 2.62
CA ARG A 257 14.20 15.78 3.56
C ARG A 257 15.35 15.09 4.29
N PRO A 258 15.26 14.94 5.62
CA PRO A 258 16.31 14.28 6.37
C PRO A 258 16.25 12.77 6.15
N SER A 259 17.43 12.15 6.11
CA SER A 259 17.62 10.71 6.05
C SER A 259 18.71 10.20 7.00
N PHE A 260 19.47 11.10 7.63
CA PHE A 260 20.58 10.79 8.53
C PHE A 260 20.24 11.18 9.97
N GLY A 261 20.60 10.31 10.91
CA GLY A 261 20.41 10.44 12.36
C GLY A 261 21.47 9.60 13.09
N PHE A 262 21.44 9.53 14.41
CA PHE A 262 22.24 8.59 15.19
C PHE A 262 21.56 7.22 15.28
N GLU A 263 22.28 6.19 15.73
CA GLU A 263 21.78 4.81 15.76
C GLU A 263 20.51 4.66 16.62
N GLU A 264 20.41 5.44 17.70
CA GLU A 264 19.26 5.46 18.60
C GLU A 264 18.13 6.39 18.12
N ASP A 265 18.35 7.17 17.06
CA ASP A 265 17.32 8.09 16.57
C ASP A 265 16.20 7.31 15.87
N GLU A 266 14.99 7.35 16.45
CA GLU A 266 13.79 6.83 15.77
C GLU A 266 13.51 7.54 14.43
N ARG A 267 14.06 8.76 14.24
CA ARG A 267 13.78 9.60 13.08
C ARG A 267 15.00 10.41 12.63
N PRO A 268 15.24 10.52 11.31
CA PRO A 268 16.37 11.30 10.79
C PRO A 268 16.18 12.81 10.98
N THR A 269 17.27 13.50 11.27
CA THR A 269 17.32 14.96 11.47
C THR A 269 18.12 15.69 10.39
N CYS A 270 19.03 15.00 9.71
CA CYS A 270 19.94 15.57 8.73
C CYS A 270 19.76 14.99 7.32
N CYS A 271 20.00 15.80 6.29
CA CYS A 271 20.16 15.30 4.93
C CYS A 271 21.61 14.84 4.70
N ALA A 272 21.86 14.18 3.57
CA ALA A 272 23.21 13.70 3.20
C ALA A 272 24.29 14.79 3.25
N GLN A 273 23.93 16.04 2.89
CA GLN A 273 24.86 17.17 2.87
C GLN A 273 25.09 17.80 4.25
N CYS A 274 24.23 17.51 5.23
CA CYS A 274 24.32 18.03 6.59
C CYS A 274 24.67 16.95 7.62
N LYS A 275 24.90 15.72 7.15
CA LYS A 275 25.46 14.62 7.93
C LYS A 275 26.81 15.08 8.52
N ARG A 276 26.99 14.93 9.82
CA ARG A 276 28.25 15.21 10.53
C ARG A 276 28.54 14.09 11.52
N GLY A 277 29.80 13.83 11.80
CA GLY A 277 30.22 12.77 12.73
C GLY A 277 29.66 11.39 12.36
N ASP A 278 29.29 10.64 13.39
CA ASP A 278 28.87 9.24 13.30
C ASP A 278 27.40 9.04 12.92
N MET A 279 26.74 10.06 12.36
CA MET A 279 25.37 9.93 11.87
C MET A 279 25.30 8.80 10.82
N ILE A 280 24.29 7.95 10.89
CA ILE A 280 24.00 6.90 9.90
C ILE A 280 22.74 7.24 9.13
N ASN A 281 22.52 6.60 7.99
CA ASN A 281 21.25 6.73 7.29
C ASN A 281 20.22 5.84 8.01
N VAL A 282 19.39 6.44 8.87
CA VAL A 282 18.37 5.71 9.65
C VAL A 282 17.10 5.40 8.84
N VAL A 283 16.97 5.92 7.61
CA VAL A 283 15.85 5.61 6.72
C VAL A 283 16.11 4.34 5.90
N THR A 284 17.38 4.06 5.61
CA THR A 284 17.79 2.84 4.92
C THR A 284 18.62 2.02 5.90
N THR A 285 18.04 0.98 6.49
CA THR A 285 18.76 0.04 7.35
C THR A 285 20.02 -0.46 6.62
N ARG A 286 21.18 -0.10 7.17
CA ARG A 286 22.48 -0.49 6.63
C ARG A 286 23.05 -1.52 7.59
N CYS A 287 23.01 -2.78 7.17
CA CYS A 287 23.70 -3.88 7.83
C CYS A 287 25.23 -3.62 7.82
N GLU A 288 25.96 -4.07 8.84
CA GLU A 288 27.38 -3.77 9.09
C GLU A 288 28.35 -4.16 7.95
N HIS A 289 27.87 -4.90 6.93
CA HIS A 289 28.64 -5.31 5.76
C HIS A 289 28.75 -4.26 4.64
N GLY A 290 28.52 -2.97 4.92
CA GLY A 290 28.88 -1.86 4.02
C GLY A 290 28.11 -1.74 2.68
N ARG A 291 27.26 -2.71 2.34
CA ARG A 291 26.38 -2.68 1.15
C ARG A 291 24.93 -2.63 1.58
N SER A 292 24.26 -1.54 1.22
CA SER A 292 22.81 -1.41 1.38
C SER A 292 22.11 -2.54 0.60
N GLY A 293 21.38 -3.41 1.29
CA GLY A 293 20.49 -4.42 0.68
C GLY A 293 21.05 -5.83 0.48
N GLN A 294 22.03 -6.29 1.26
CA GLN A 294 22.58 -7.66 1.14
C GLN A 294 22.55 -8.49 2.44
N CYS A 295 21.63 -8.23 3.36
CA CYS A 295 21.47 -9.11 4.51
C CYS A 295 20.31 -10.06 4.26
N LEU A 296 20.69 -11.27 3.83
CA LEU A 296 19.90 -12.49 3.92
C LEU A 296 19.47 -12.67 5.37
N GLY A 297 18.29 -13.27 5.57
CA GLY A 297 17.73 -13.55 6.89
C GLY A 297 18.75 -14.11 7.88
N ASP A 298 18.55 -13.70 9.14
CA ASP A 298 18.96 -14.40 10.36
C ASP A 298 20.43 -14.42 10.79
N ILE A 299 21.32 -13.59 10.23
CA ILE A 299 22.71 -13.48 10.76
C ILE A 299 22.99 -12.15 11.50
N CYS A 300 22.06 -11.18 11.54
CA CYS A 300 22.19 -9.98 12.39
C CYS A 300 21.12 -9.96 13.48
N GLY A 301 21.33 -10.75 14.53
CA GLY A 301 20.47 -10.75 15.70
C GLY A 301 20.72 -9.54 16.59
N VAL A 302 19.97 -8.46 16.41
CA VAL A 302 19.46 -7.65 17.52
C VAL A 302 18.09 -7.06 17.10
N LYS A 303 17.02 -7.61 17.67
CA LYS A 303 15.73 -6.91 17.75
C LYS A 303 15.86 -5.83 18.82
N LEU A 304 15.59 -4.57 18.50
CA LEU A 304 15.03 -3.64 19.47
C LEU A 304 13.93 -2.80 18.83
N GLY A 305 12.90 -2.55 19.65
CA GLY A 305 11.54 -2.18 19.28
C GLY A 305 11.41 -0.89 18.47
N GLY A 306 10.54 -0.95 17.48
CA GLY A 306 10.05 0.21 16.74
C GLY A 306 8.84 -0.22 15.93
N SER A 307 7.66 0.17 16.39
CA SER A 307 6.37 -0.19 15.80
C SER A 307 6.38 -0.01 14.28
N ALA A 308 6.22 -1.11 13.55
CA ALA A 308 6.03 -1.14 12.11
C ALA A 308 4.77 -0.36 11.73
N GLN A 309 4.89 0.95 11.53
CA GLN A 309 3.83 1.73 10.91
C GLN A 309 3.81 1.40 9.43
N LYS A 310 2.96 0.42 9.07
CA LYS A 310 2.55 0.12 7.70
C LYS A 310 2.05 1.41 7.05
N TYR A 311 2.89 2.08 6.25
CA TYR A 311 2.41 3.11 5.34
C TYR A 311 1.50 2.42 4.33
N GLY A 312 0.19 2.63 4.48
CA GLY A 312 -0.85 2.16 3.57
C GLY A 312 -0.67 2.70 2.16
N GLY A 313 0.25 2.11 1.41
CA GLY A 313 0.34 2.22 -0.03
C GLY A 313 -0.75 1.33 -0.62
N VAL A 314 -1.84 1.94 -1.09
CA VAL A 314 -2.85 1.26 -1.90
C VAL A 314 -2.17 0.71 -3.15
N GLN A 315 -1.75 -0.55 -3.10
CA GLN A 315 -1.22 -1.26 -4.26
C GLN A 315 -2.37 -1.49 -5.24
N ARG A 316 -2.39 -0.70 -6.32
CA ARG A 316 -3.21 -1.00 -7.49
C ARG A 316 -2.60 -2.23 -8.17
N ARG A 317 -3.22 -3.40 -7.97
CA ARG A 317 -2.92 -4.62 -8.73
C ARG A 317 -2.99 -4.32 -10.25
N PRO A 318 -2.02 -4.76 -11.06
CA PRO A 318 -2.19 -4.81 -12.51
C PRO A 318 -3.26 -5.86 -12.85
N ILE A 319 -4.24 -5.44 -13.66
CA ILE A 319 -5.24 -6.33 -14.26
C ILE A 319 -4.55 -6.99 -15.45
N TYR A 320 -4.19 -8.27 -15.33
CA TYR A 320 -3.82 -9.07 -16.50
C TYR A 320 -5.10 -9.45 -17.24
N ARG A 321 -5.22 -9.00 -18.50
CA ARG A 321 -6.20 -9.53 -19.45
C ARG A 321 -5.62 -10.82 -20.04
N SER A 322 -6.34 -11.93 -19.88
CA SER A 322 -6.08 -13.16 -20.63
C SER A 322 -6.17 -12.88 -22.14
N PRO A 323 -5.24 -13.37 -22.97
CA PRO A 323 -5.43 -13.37 -24.43
C PRO A 323 -6.56 -14.34 -24.79
N GLY A 324 -7.43 -13.92 -25.70
CA GLY A 324 -8.53 -14.75 -26.21
C GLY A 324 -8.01 -15.99 -26.95
N GLY A 325 -8.58 -17.15 -26.59
CA GLY A 325 -8.53 -18.36 -27.40
C GLY A 325 -9.83 -18.50 -28.23
N PRO A 326 -9.78 -19.18 -29.38
CA PRO A 326 -10.85 -19.16 -30.38
C PRO A 326 -12.11 -19.93 -29.95
N LEU A 327 -13.26 -19.45 -30.46
CA LEU A 327 -14.56 -20.10 -30.39
C LEU A 327 -14.52 -21.42 -31.17
N ALA A 328 -14.63 -22.55 -30.47
CA ALA A 328 -14.92 -23.84 -31.10
C ALA A 328 -16.42 -23.92 -31.42
N VAL A 329 -16.70 -24.00 -32.71
CA VAL A 329 -18.02 -24.31 -33.29
C VAL A 329 -18.40 -25.74 -32.87
N MET A 330 -19.50 -25.89 -32.13
CA MET A 330 -20.10 -27.20 -31.85
C MET A 330 -20.94 -27.63 -33.07
N SER A 331 -20.43 -28.59 -33.84
CA SER A 331 -21.20 -29.34 -34.82
C SER A 331 -22.08 -30.36 -34.09
N THR A 332 -23.40 -30.20 -34.23
CA THR A 332 -24.39 -31.18 -33.81
C THR A 332 -24.43 -32.34 -34.80
N GLU A 333 -24.08 -33.56 -34.35
CA GLU A 333 -24.51 -34.78 -35.03
C GLU A 333 -25.46 -35.56 -34.12
N ARG A 334 -26.72 -35.62 -34.56
CA ARG A 334 -27.70 -36.62 -34.12
C ARG A 334 -27.23 -37.99 -34.62
N LYS A 335 -27.23 -38.98 -33.74
CA LYS A 335 -27.42 -40.37 -34.17
C LYS A 335 -28.75 -40.88 -33.63
N VAL A 336 -29.46 -41.50 -34.57
CA VAL A 336 -30.76 -42.16 -34.49
C VAL A 336 -30.71 -43.33 -33.52
#